data_AF-A0A7L2ZPK3-F1
#
_entry.id   AF-A0A7L2ZPK3-F1
#
_cell.length_a   1.000
_cell.length_b   1.000
_cell.length_c   1.000
_cell.angle_alpha   90.00
_cell.angle_beta   90.00
_cell.angle_gamma   90.00
#
_symmetry.space_group_name_H-M   'P 1'
#
loop_
_entity.id
_entity.type
_entity.pdbx_description
1 polymer ?
#
loop_
_entity_poly.entity_id
_entity_poly.type
_entity_poly.pdbx_seq_one_letter_code
_entity_poly.pdbx_strand_id
1 'polypeptide(L)'
;KPSPTLQELNVTVLDARMCNNSRFWHGELGPAMICFQGKHAAPAKVSLGSKGPKNPGPAAGEMSPWPWWGHSPLPPPPQGDSGGPLVCGERPAVAGVMSFSSKKATDPFKPPVATSTVKYKKWIQKTLR
;
A
#
# COMPACT_ATOMS: atom_id res chain seq x y z
N LYS A 1 -18.86 -10.68 6.04
CA LYS A 1 -18.29 -11.73 5.16
C LYS A 1 -17.31 -11.05 4.21
N PRO A 2 -16.11 -11.60 3.95
CA PRO A 2 -15.23 -11.07 2.90
C PRO A 2 -15.97 -11.02 1.56
N SER A 3 -15.66 -10.04 0.70
CA SER A 3 -16.23 -10.02 -0.66
C SER A 3 -15.79 -11.28 -1.39
N PRO A 4 -16.71 -11.98 -2.09
CA PRO A 4 -16.35 -13.12 -2.92
C PRO A 4 -15.61 -12.70 -4.21
N THR A 5 -15.51 -11.40 -4.50
CA THR A 5 -14.87 -10.87 -5.70
C THR A 5 -13.54 -10.20 -5.39
N LEU A 6 -12.58 -10.35 -6.30
CA LEU A 6 -11.30 -9.66 -6.27
C LEU A 6 -11.54 -8.14 -6.27
N GLN A 7 -10.83 -7.42 -5.41
CA GLN A 7 -10.84 -5.96 -5.42
C GLN A 7 -9.53 -5.45 -5.99
N GLU A 8 -9.59 -4.28 -6.65
CA GLU A 8 -8.42 -3.56 -7.13
C GLU A 8 -8.47 -2.12 -6.64
N LEU A 9 -7.31 -1.56 -6.29
CA LEU A 9 -7.19 -0.16 -5.93
C LEU A 9 -6.05 0.50 -6.69
N ASN A 10 -6.32 1.68 -7.24
CA ASN A 10 -5.29 2.57 -7.78
C ASN A 10 -4.49 3.17 -6.62
N VAL A 11 -3.16 3.04 -6.68
CA VAL A 11 -2.24 3.47 -5.63
C VAL A 11 -1.08 4.28 -6.17
N THR A 12 -0.55 5.16 -5.33
CA THR A 12 0.72 5.86 -5.58
C THR A 12 1.79 5.34 -4.64
N VAL A 13 2.98 5.11 -5.16
CA VAL A 13 4.18 4.85 -4.35
C VAL A 13 4.58 6.14 -3.65
N LEU A 14 4.87 6.04 -2.36
CA LEU A 14 5.31 7.13 -1.50
C LEU A 14 6.84 7.12 -1.35
N ASP A 15 7.41 8.27 -1.03
CA ASP A 15 8.85 8.36 -0.72
C ASP A 15 9.18 7.55 0.53
N ALA A 16 10.17 6.66 0.42
CA ALA A 16 10.55 5.74 1.50
C ALA A 16 11.14 6.46 2.72
N ARG A 17 11.83 7.60 2.55
CA ARG A 17 12.37 8.39 3.68
C ARG A 17 11.24 9.06 4.44
N MET A 18 10.23 9.55 3.72
CA MET A 18 9.01 10.06 4.32
C MET A 18 8.31 8.96 5.14
N CYS A 19 8.08 7.78 4.56
CA CYS A 19 7.42 6.69 5.27
C CYS A 19 8.26 6.08 6.40
N ASN A 20 9.58 6.19 6.37
CA ASN A 20 10.44 5.62 7.40
C ASN A 20 10.82 6.60 8.53
N ASN A 21 10.26 7.82 8.53
CA ASN A 21 10.50 8.77 9.60
C ASN A 21 9.79 8.36 10.91
N SER A 22 10.07 9.09 12.00
CA SER A 22 9.55 8.81 13.34
C SER A 22 8.03 8.89 13.48
N ARG A 23 7.35 9.62 12.59
CA ARG A 23 5.89 9.78 12.58
C ARG A 23 5.18 8.58 11.95
N PHE A 24 5.86 7.86 11.06
CA PHE A 24 5.28 6.71 10.36
C PHE A 24 5.85 5.39 10.88
N TRP A 25 6.81 4.80 10.17
CA TRP A 25 7.37 3.48 10.49
C TRP A 25 8.63 3.52 11.37
N HIS A 26 9.12 4.71 11.75
CA HIS A 26 10.20 4.88 12.73
C HIS A 26 11.43 3.98 12.47
N GLY A 27 11.93 3.97 11.24
CA GLY A 27 13.10 3.16 10.87
C GLY A 27 12.81 1.69 10.57
N GLU A 28 11.58 1.18 10.77
CA GLU A 28 11.23 -0.23 10.54
C GLU A 28 11.23 -0.64 9.05
N LEU A 29 11.22 0.32 8.11
CA LEU A 29 11.25 0.00 6.68
C LEU A 29 12.67 -0.25 6.17
N GLY A 30 12.89 -1.45 5.64
CA GLY A 30 14.13 -1.80 4.96
C GLY A 30 14.25 -1.22 3.53
N PRO A 31 15.45 -1.24 2.93
CA PRO A 31 15.74 -0.63 1.62
C PRO A 31 15.04 -1.32 0.44
N ALA A 32 14.47 -2.51 0.65
CA ALA A 32 13.69 -3.25 -0.35
C ALA A 32 12.18 -3.18 -0.10
N MET A 33 11.72 -2.29 0.78
CA MET A 33 10.29 -2.08 1.03
C MET A 33 9.74 -0.90 0.22
N ILE A 34 8.46 -0.99 -0.15
CA ILE A 34 7.70 -0.01 -0.92
C ILE A 34 6.52 0.42 -0.07
N CYS A 35 6.45 1.70 0.23
CA CYS A 35 5.33 2.33 0.91
C CYS A 35 4.35 2.91 -0.14
N PHE A 36 3.04 2.74 0.04
CA PHE A 36 2.07 3.24 -0.94
C PHE A 36 0.74 3.65 -0.28
N GLN A 37 -0.10 4.39 -1.01
CA GLN A 37 -1.44 4.78 -0.56
C GLN A 37 -2.44 4.79 -1.73
N GLY A 38 -3.73 4.69 -1.41
CA GLY A 38 -4.82 4.80 -2.40
C GLY A 38 -4.94 6.21 -2.99
N LYS A 39 -5.19 6.30 -4.30
CA LYS A 39 -5.51 7.56 -4.99
C LYS A 39 -6.41 7.27 -6.20
N HIS A 40 -7.46 8.08 -6.41
CA HIS A 40 -8.48 7.85 -7.46
C HIS A 40 -7.87 7.61 -8.85
N ALA A 41 -6.87 8.43 -9.22
CA ALA A 41 -6.09 8.29 -10.44
C ALA A 41 -4.62 8.13 -10.08
N ALA A 42 -4.07 6.93 -10.29
CA ALA A 42 -2.72 6.58 -9.92
C ALA A 42 -2.10 5.58 -10.91
N PRO A 43 -0.76 5.58 -11.08
CA PRO A 43 -0.08 4.77 -12.09
C PRO A 43 0.12 3.29 -11.69
N ALA A 44 -0.17 2.94 -10.43
CA ALA A 44 -0.02 1.59 -9.91
C ALA A 44 -1.36 1.04 -9.42
N LYS A 45 -1.49 -0.28 -9.49
CA LYS A 45 -2.65 -1.02 -8.98
C LYS A 45 -2.20 -2.07 -8.00
N VAL A 46 -2.96 -2.24 -6.93
CA VAL A 46 -2.80 -3.35 -6.00
C VAL A 46 -4.08 -4.18 -6.00
N SER A 47 -3.94 -5.49 -6.08
CA SER A 47 -5.05 -6.42 -5.91
C SER A 47 -5.23 -6.69 -4.41
N LEU A 48 -6.44 -6.43 -3.90
CA LEU A 48 -6.78 -6.60 -2.50
C LEU A 48 -7.80 -7.73 -2.37
N GLY A 49 -7.49 -8.72 -1.54
CA GLY A 49 -8.50 -9.60 -0.97
C GLY A 49 -9.38 -8.81 -0.01
N SER A 50 -10.70 -8.99 -0.10
CA SER A 50 -11.62 -8.28 0.78
C SER A 50 -11.60 -8.86 2.18
N LYS A 51 -10.68 -8.44 3.06
CA LYS A 51 -10.96 -8.57 4.50
C LYS A 51 -12.01 -7.51 4.86
N GLY A 52 -13.21 -7.96 5.20
CA GLY A 52 -14.32 -7.08 5.55
C GLY A 52 -13.91 -6.09 6.66
N PRO A 53 -14.49 -4.88 6.69
CA PRO A 53 -14.18 -3.89 7.72
C PRO A 53 -14.52 -4.49 9.10
N LYS A 54 -13.55 -4.54 10.01
CA LYS A 54 -13.87 -4.64 11.45
C LYS A 54 -14.32 -3.25 11.88
N ASN A 55 -15.61 -3.00 11.69
CA ASN A 55 -16.37 -1.78 11.97
C ASN A 55 -16.06 -0.56 11.07
N PRO A 56 -17.05 -0.01 10.34
CA PRO A 56 -16.98 1.37 9.90
C PRO A 56 -17.21 2.24 11.15
N GLY A 57 -16.12 2.62 11.83
CA GLY A 57 -16.18 3.78 12.72
C GLY A 57 -16.59 5.02 11.91
N PRO A 58 -17.25 6.02 12.51
CA PRO A 58 -17.66 7.21 11.80
C PRO A 58 -16.44 7.83 11.10
N ALA A 59 -16.66 8.31 9.88
CA ALA A 59 -15.65 9.03 9.09
C ALA A 59 -14.95 10.02 10.01
N ALA A 60 -13.66 9.77 10.28
CA ALA A 60 -12.88 10.63 11.15
C ALA A 60 -12.93 12.05 10.56
N GLY A 61 -13.44 12.97 11.37
CA GLY A 61 -13.43 14.40 11.08
C GLY A 61 -12.03 14.87 10.71
N GLU A 62 -12.02 15.86 9.83
CA GLU A 62 -10.88 16.71 9.45
C GLU A 62 -9.49 16.12 9.66
N MET A 63 -9.03 15.41 8.63
CA MET A 63 -7.63 15.10 8.43
C MET A 63 -6.90 16.34 7.90
N SER A 64 -6.23 17.11 8.76
CA SER A 64 -5.06 17.92 8.41
C SER A 64 -4.24 18.20 9.68
N PRO A 65 -2.90 18.06 9.64
CA PRO A 65 -2.07 18.80 8.70
C PRO A 65 -1.05 17.90 7.97
N TRP A 66 -1.24 17.77 6.65
CA TRP A 66 -0.20 17.41 5.71
C TRP A 66 -0.15 18.48 4.60
N PRO A 67 1.02 18.80 4.01
CA PRO A 67 1.20 19.91 3.08
C PRO A 67 0.80 19.55 1.63
N TRP A 68 -0.29 18.79 1.45
CA TRP A 68 -0.80 18.44 0.12
C TRP A 68 -2.01 19.31 -0.19
N TRP A 69 -1.76 20.44 -0.85
CA TRP A 69 -2.81 21.32 -1.36
C TRP A 69 -3.70 20.54 -2.35
N GLY A 70 -4.97 20.30 -2.00
CA GLY A 70 -6.07 20.23 -2.97
C GLY A 70 -6.80 18.91 -3.26
N HIS A 71 -6.48 17.76 -2.66
CA HIS A 71 -7.22 16.51 -2.96
C HIS A 71 -7.52 15.65 -1.72
N SER A 72 -8.80 15.29 -1.53
CA SER A 72 -9.25 14.36 -0.49
C SER A 72 -8.56 12.98 -0.64
N PRO A 73 -7.88 12.47 0.38
CA PRO A 73 -7.33 11.12 0.35
C PRO A 73 -8.46 10.09 0.24
N LEU A 74 -8.28 9.06 -0.59
CA LEU A 74 -9.14 7.87 -0.50
C LEU A 74 -8.97 7.23 0.87
N PRO A 75 -10.01 6.53 1.38
CA PRO A 75 -9.81 5.64 2.51
C PRO A 75 -8.65 4.68 2.18
N PRO A 76 -7.77 4.42 3.15
CA PRO A 76 -6.68 3.48 2.96
C PRO A 76 -7.22 2.12 2.51
N PRO A 77 -6.46 1.40 1.67
CA PRO A 77 -6.88 0.11 1.17
C PRO A 77 -7.29 -0.80 2.35
N PRO A 78 -8.38 -1.57 2.23
CA PRO A 78 -8.65 -2.64 3.18
C PRO A 78 -7.39 -3.51 3.32
N GLN A 79 -7.18 -4.11 4.50
CA GLN A 79 -6.07 -5.03 4.76
C GLN A 79 -6.07 -6.14 3.71
N GLY A 80 -5.32 -5.92 2.63
CA GLY A 80 -5.15 -6.86 1.55
C GLY A 80 -4.36 -8.07 2.02
N ASP A 81 -4.46 -9.15 1.25
CA ASP A 81 -3.74 -10.37 1.55
C ASP A 81 -2.23 -10.12 1.44
N SER A 82 -1.49 -10.51 2.47
CA SER A 82 -0.04 -10.64 2.38
C SER A 82 0.26 -11.58 1.21
N GLY A 83 1.12 -11.16 0.28
CA GLY A 83 1.41 -11.90 -0.96
C GLY A 83 0.73 -11.34 -2.22
N GLY A 84 -0.23 -10.42 -2.11
CA GLY A 84 -0.91 -9.83 -3.27
C GLY A 84 0.02 -8.97 -4.16
N PRO A 85 -0.18 -8.92 -5.49
CA PRO A 85 0.70 -8.18 -6.38
C PRO A 85 0.43 -6.67 -6.35
N LEU A 86 1.51 -5.89 -6.29
CA LEU A 86 1.55 -4.47 -6.63
C LEU A 86 2.11 -4.34 -8.05
N VAL A 87 1.29 -3.84 -8.98
CA VAL A 87 1.59 -3.80 -10.43
C VAL A 87 1.66 -2.35 -10.91
N CYS A 88 2.64 -2.04 -11.77
CA CYS A 88 2.87 -0.68 -12.29
C CYS A 88 3.08 -0.70 -13.81
N GLY A 89 2.80 0.44 -14.46
CA GLY A 89 3.19 0.74 -15.85
C GLY A 89 2.13 0.37 -16.90
N GLU A 90 2.29 0.93 -18.11
CA GLU A 90 1.42 0.65 -19.28
C GLU A 90 1.52 -0.81 -19.72
N ARG A 91 2.73 -1.37 -19.66
CA ARG A 91 2.95 -2.81 -19.73
C ARG A 91 2.98 -3.33 -18.29
N PRO A 92 1.93 -4.03 -17.83
CA PRO A 92 1.79 -4.37 -16.42
C PRO A 92 2.96 -5.24 -15.96
N ALA A 93 3.71 -4.76 -14.97
CA ALA A 93 4.79 -5.51 -14.34
C ALA A 93 4.65 -5.48 -12.82
N VAL A 94 4.92 -6.61 -12.17
CA VAL A 94 4.91 -6.68 -10.70
C VAL A 94 6.09 -5.87 -10.16
N ALA A 95 5.79 -4.79 -9.47
CA ALA A 95 6.74 -3.90 -8.80
C ALA A 95 6.99 -4.31 -7.34
N GLY A 96 6.00 -4.95 -6.71
CA GLY A 96 6.11 -5.43 -5.35
C GLY A 96 5.10 -6.50 -4.98
N VAL A 97 5.32 -7.10 -3.82
CA VAL A 97 4.45 -8.09 -3.19
C VAL A 97 3.98 -7.51 -1.87
N MET A 98 2.67 -7.32 -1.68
CA MET A 98 2.10 -6.76 -0.47
C MET A 98 2.56 -7.55 0.77
N SER A 99 3.05 -6.87 1.80
CA SER A 99 3.64 -7.52 2.96
C SER A 99 2.79 -7.28 4.21
N PHE A 100 2.72 -6.03 4.68
CA PHE A 100 2.02 -5.67 5.91
C PHE A 100 1.41 -4.28 5.84
N SER A 101 0.52 -4.00 6.79
CA SER A 101 -0.11 -2.70 7.04
C SER A 101 -0.46 -2.59 8.52
N SER A 102 -0.92 -1.43 8.97
CA SER A 102 -1.41 -1.27 10.34
C SER A 102 -2.60 -2.17 10.64
N LYS A 103 -2.72 -2.54 11.92
CA LYS A 103 -3.92 -3.23 12.45
C LYS A 103 -5.19 -2.39 12.28
N LYS A 104 -5.07 -1.07 12.28
CA LYS A 104 -6.15 -0.12 12.00
C LYS A 104 -6.07 0.30 10.54
N ALA A 105 -6.94 -0.26 9.69
CA ALA A 105 -6.92 0.04 8.26
C ALA A 105 -6.93 1.55 7.98
N THR A 106 -7.66 2.35 8.78
CA THR A 106 -7.81 3.80 8.66
C THR A 106 -6.65 4.64 9.21
N ASP A 107 -5.55 4.03 9.69
CA ASP A 107 -4.43 4.78 10.27
C ASP A 107 -3.61 5.51 9.20
N PRO A 108 -3.67 6.86 9.14
CA PRO A 108 -2.95 7.63 8.12
C PRO A 108 -1.43 7.62 8.33
N PHE A 109 -0.95 7.24 9.51
CA PHE A 109 0.47 7.24 9.86
C PHE A 109 1.13 5.87 9.63
N LYS A 110 0.38 4.87 9.19
CA LYS A 110 0.92 3.52 8.94
C LYS A 110 0.44 3.02 7.57
N PRO A 111 0.87 3.68 6.48
CA PRO A 111 0.52 3.29 5.12
C PRO A 111 0.97 1.86 4.81
N PRO A 112 0.25 1.12 3.96
CA PRO A 112 0.60 -0.26 3.59
C PRO A 112 1.98 -0.35 2.92
N VAL A 113 2.61 -1.50 3.12
CA VAL A 113 3.99 -1.79 2.70
C VAL A 113 4.03 -3.07 1.87
N ALA A 114 4.77 -3.03 0.77
CA ALA A 114 5.09 -4.16 -0.10
C ALA A 114 6.61 -4.41 -0.14
N THR A 115 7.01 -5.63 -0.44
CA THR A 115 8.40 -6.00 -0.73
C THR A 115 8.68 -5.80 -2.22
N SER A 116 9.74 -5.07 -2.57
CA SER A 116 10.09 -4.74 -3.96
C SER A 116 10.62 -5.95 -4.73
N THR A 117 9.87 -6.41 -5.74
CA THR A 117 10.35 -7.44 -6.67
C THR A 117 11.53 -6.96 -7.51
N VAL A 118 11.59 -5.67 -7.79
CA VAL A 118 12.68 -5.06 -8.57
C VAL A 118 14.02 -5.19 -7.85
N LYS A 119 14.04 -4.96 -6.54
CA LYS A 119 15.25 -5.13 -5.71
C LYS A 119 15.68 -6.60 -5.60
N TYR A 120 14.72 -7.53 -5.61
CA TYR A 120 14.99 -8.97 -5.54
C TYR A 120 15.12 -9.67 -6.90
N LYS A 121 15.07 -8.95 -8.03
CA LYS A 121 15.06 -9.54 -9.39
C LYS A 121 16.18 -10.56 -9.61
N LYS A 122 17.41 -10.24 -9.21
CA LYS A 122 18.57 -11.15 -9.36
C LYS A 122 18.38 -12.46 -8.58
N TRP A 123 17.88 -12.38 -7.36
CA TRP A 123 17.59 -13.55 -6.53
C TRP A 123 16.48 -14.39 -7.14
N ILE A 124 15.36 -13.76 -7.54
CA ILE A 124 14.22 -14.44 -8.19
C ILE A 124 14.69 -15.18 -9.44
N GLN A 125 15.45 -14.52 -10.32
CA GLN A 125 15.97 -15.12 -11.54
C GLN A 125 16.95 -16.27 -11.28
N LYS A 126 17.71 -16.23 -10.17
CA LYS A 126 18.60 -17.31 -9.77
C LYS A 126 17.84 -18.51 -9.24
N THR A 127 16.75 -18.29 -8.49
CA THR A 127 15.96 -19.36 -7.86
C THR A 127 15.05 -20.09 -8.86
N LEU A 128 14.58 -19.41 -9.90
CA LEU A 128 13.72 -19.99 -10.93
C LEU A 128 14.48 -20.65 -12.09
N ARG A 129 15.82 -20.62 -12.07
CA ARG A 129 16.69 -21.32 -13.01
C ARG A 129 17.07 -22.67 -12.44
#